data_AF-X1ND36-F1
#
_entry.id   AF-X1ND36-F1
#
_cell.length_a   1.000
_cell.length_b   1.000
_cell.length_c   1.000
_cell.angle_alpha   90.00
_cell.angle_beta   90.00
_cell.angle_gamma   90.00
#
_symmetry.space_group_name_H-M   'P 1'
#
loop_
_entity.id
_entity.type
_entity.pdbx_description
1 polymer ?
#
loop_
_entity_poly.entity_id
_entity_poly.type
_entity_poly.pdbx_seq_one_letter_code
_entity_poly.pdbx_strand_id
1 'polypeptide(L)'
;MEYMKPDEIVELFKKKLKKAAIIDSKIETKTAGLKKNSYNIIRLQINSEDLKDAVKLLSTLHFPHLAIISGNDIGKEIELIYHFSIYYGERFKEISIDLSIHLSKKDIRIPTITDLIPGAQVTEREMKEMMG
;
A
#
# COMPACT_ATOMS: atom_id res chain seq x y z
N MET A 1 18.66 -6.05 10.16
CA MET A 1 18.18 -5.77 8.79
C MET A 1 18.60 -4.36 8.42
N GLU A 2 18.89 -4.05 7.16
CA GLU A 2 19.18 -2.67 6.76
C GLU A 2 17.85 -1.94 6.50
N TYR A 3 17.63 -0.80 7.17
CA TYR A 3 16.37 -0.05 7.10
C TYR A 3 16.52 1.07 6.08
N MET A 4 15.82 0.95 4.96
CA MET A 4 15.69 2.06 4.02
C MET A 4 14.83 3.18 4.61
N LYS A 5 15.21 4.43 4.32
CA LYS A 5 14.42 5.60 4.68
C LYS A 5 13.16 5.69 3.79
N PRO A 6 12.10 6.40 4.25
CA PRO A 6 10.89 6.58 3.46
C PRO A 6 11.14 7.12 2.04
N ASP A 7 12.02 8.12 1.90
CA ASP A 7 12.37 8.71 0.60
C ASP A 7 13.03 7.69 -0.33
N GLU A 8 13.91 6.84 0.20
CA GLU A 8 14.60 5.81 -0.56
C GLU A 8 13.63 4.72 -1.04
N ILE A 9 12.61 4.40 -0.24
CA ILE A 9 11.54 3.48 -0.61
C ILE A 9 10.71 4.06 -1.77
N VAL A 10 10.31 5.33 -1.67
CA VAL A 10 9.56 5.99 -2.76
C VAL A 10 10.38 6.04 -4.05
N GLU A 11 11.67 6.37 -3.98
CA GLU A 11 12.57 6.35 -5.14
C GLU A 11 12.79 4.94 -5.70
N LEU A 12 12.86 3.91 -4.85
CA LEU A 12 12.91 2.53 -5.28
C LEU A 12 11.64 2.15 -6.07
N PHE A 13 10.46 2.53 -5.57
CA PHE A 13 9.19 2.33 -6.25
C PHE A 13 9.18 3.03 -7.62
N LYS A 14 9.59 4.30 -7.70
CA LYS A 14 9.69 5.04 -8.97
C LYS A 14 10.67 4.43 -9.97
N LYS A 15 11.74 3.79 -9.48
CA LYS A 15 12.77 3.17 -10.32
C LYS A 15 12.39 1.77 -10.81
N LYS A 16 11.73 0.98 -9.96
CA LYS A 16 11.42 -0.43 -10.21
C LYS A 16 10.05 -0.65 -10.82
N LEU A 17 9.06 0.15 -10.43
CA LEU A 17 7.82 0.23 -11.17
C LEU A 17 8.04 1.12 -12.40
N LYS A 18 7.31 0.87 -13.48
CA LYS A 18 7.37 1.72 -14.67
C LYS A 18 7.05 3.15 -14.24
N LYS A 19 7.71 4.18 -14.77
CA LYS A 19 7.52 5.57 -14.30
C LYS A 19 6.06 6.06 -14.39
N ALA A 20 5.26 5.48 -15.29
CA ALA A 20 3.83 5.73 -15.45
C ALA A 20 2.93 4.97 -14.43
N ALA A 21 3.51 4.08 -13.62
CA ALA A 21 2.84 3.28 -12.61
C ALA A 21 2.48 4.07 -11.36
N ILE A 22 3.21 5.14 -11.05
CA ILE A 22 2.98 5.98 -9.87
C ILE A 22 2.37 7.29 -10.32
N ILE A 23 1.13 7.52 -9.91
CA ILE A 23 0.35 8.71 -10.23
C ILE A 23 0.67 9.83 -9.23
N ASP A 24 0.75 9.48 -7.95
CA ASP A 24 1.07 10.41 -6.86
C ASP A 24 1.85 9.70 -5.73
N SER A 25 2.65 10.46 -5.00
CA SER A 25 3.41 9.95 -3.86
C SER A 25 3.51 10.99 -2.76
N LYS A 26 3.20 10.60 -1.53
CA LYS A 26 3.29 11.47 -0.35
C LYS A 26 3.93 10.73 0.82
N ILE A 27 4.84 11.40 1.52
CA ILE A 27 5.42 10.92 2.77
C ILE A 27 4.89 11.81 3.90
N GLU A 28 4.30 11.19 4.92
CA GLU A 28 3.86 11.87 6.13
C GLU A 28 4.63 11.33 7.33
N THR A 29 5.35 12.21 8.02
CA THR A 29 5.94 11.90 9.32
C THR A 29 5.01 12.39 10.42
N LYS A 30 4.57 11.48 11.28
CA LYS A 30 3.73 11.80 12.44
C LYS A 30 4.51 11.55 13.72
N THR A 31 4.16 12.28 14.78
CA THR A 31 4.76 12.11 16.11
C THR A 31 3.69 11.76 17.13
N ALA A 32 3.96 10.79 17.99
CA ALA A 32 3.00 10.36 19.02
C ALA A 32 3.66 10.12 20.38
N GLY A 33 2.83 10.24 21.42
CA GLY A 33 3.20 10.03 22.83
C GLY A 33 4.00 11.16 23.46
N LEU A 34 4.23 11.07 24.78
CA LEU A 34 4.95 12.09 25.56
C LEU A 34 6.39 12.33 25.07
N LYS A 35 7.05 11.26 24.58
CA LYS A 35 8.40 11.33 24.02
C LYS A 35 8.46 11.79 22.56
N LYS A 36 7.30 12.10 21.95
CA LYS A 36 7.17 12.53 20.54
C LYS A 36 7.90 11.59 19.57
N ASN A 37 7.74 10.28 19.74
CA ASN A 37 8.35 9.32 18.83
C ASN A 37 7.75 9.50 17.43
N SER A 38 8.61 9.55 16.41
CA SER A 38 8.16 9.67 15.03
C SER A 38 7.89 8.32 14.39
N TYR A 39 6.92 8.28 13.48
CA TYR A 39 6.66 7.18 12.57
C TYR A 39 6.29 7.74 11.20
N ASN A 40 6.52 6.96 10.16
CA ASN A 40 6.33 7.39 8.78
C ASN A 40 5.21 6.61 8.12
N ILE A 41 4.39 7.34 7.36
CA ILE A 41 3.38 6.79 6.48
C ILE A 41 3.76 7.20 5.06
N ILE A 42 3.85 6.22 4.18
CA ILE A 42 4.06 6.43 2.75
C ILE A 42 2.74 6.17 2.06
N ARG A 43 2.26 7.13 1.27
CA ARG A 43 1.09 6.96 0.40
C ARG A 43 1.55 6.98 -1.04
N LEU A 44 1.18 5.95 -1.78
CA LEU A 44 1.48 5.81 -3.21
C LEU A 44 0.19 5.55 -3.95
N GLN A 45 -0.17 6.43 -4.88
CA GLN A 45 -1.24 6.15 -5.84
C GLN A 45 -0.63 5.44 -7.04
N ILE A 46 -1.14 4.24 -7.35
CA ILE A 46 -0.64 3.41 -8.44
C ILE A 46 -1.76 2.95 -9.37
N ASN A 47 -1.41 2.52 -10.59
CA ASN A 47 -2.37 1.87 -11.47
C ASN A 47 -2.73 0.47 -10.95
N SER A 48 -3.95 0.01 -11.26
CA SER A 48 -4.44 -1.31 -10.85
C SER A 48 -3.62 -2.47 -11.42
N GLU A 49 -3.04 -2.30 -12.61
CA GLU A 49 -2.18 -3.30 -13.26
C GLU A 49 -0.84 -3.53 -12.54
N ASP A 50 -0.35 -2.54 -11.79
CA ASP A 50 0.94 -2.58 -11.12
C ASP A 50 0.86 -3.12 -9.67
N LEU A 51 -0.35 -3.43 -9.16
CA LEU A 51 -0.56 -3.88 -7.77
C LEU A 51 0.31 -5.08 -7.40
N LYS A 52 0.32 -6.13 -8.22
CA LYS A 52 1.09 -7.36 -7.92
C LYS A 52 2.59 -7.08 -7.88
N ASP A 53 3.09 -6.25 -8.79
CA ASP A 53 4.50 -5.93 -8.86
C ASP A 53 4.94 -5.01 -7.71
N ALA A 54 4.06 -4.10 -7.28
CA ALA A 54 4.24 -3.31 -6.06
C ALA A 54 4.33 -4.20 -4.80
N VAL A 55 3.43 -5.19 -4.64
CA VAL A 55 3.45 -6.13 -3.51
C VAL A 55 4.69 -7.03 -3.53
N LYS A 56 5.12 -7.50 -4.71
CA LYS A 56 6.39 -8.22 -4.85
C LYS A 56 7.57 -7.35 -4.45
N LEU A 57 7.59 -6.08 -4.86
CA LEU A 57 8.65 -5.15 -4.50
C LEU A 57 8.72 -4.93 -2.98
N LEU A 58 7.57 -4.73 -2.31
CA LEU A 58 7.51 -4.69 -0.85
C LEU A 58 8.14 -5.93 -0.22
N SER A 59 7.79 -7.11 -0.74
CA SER A 59 8.31 -8.40 -0.25
C SER A 59 9.83 -8.54 -0.36
N THR A 60 10.49 -7.76 -1.24
CA THR A 60 11.96 -7.72 -1.32
C THR A 60 12.62 -6.86 -0.23
N LEU A 61 11.88 -5.90 0.35
CA LEU A 61 12.34 -5.07 1.46
C LEU A 61 12.14 -5.79 2.80
N HIS A 62 10.93 -6.28 3.00
CA HIS A 62 10.48 -7.06 4.14
C HIS A 62 9.11 -7.64 3.78
N PHE A 63 8.84 -8.90 4.12
CA PHE A 63 7.54 -9.49 3.81
C PHE A 63 6.41 -8.62 4.44
N PRO A 64 5.55 -7.98 3.62
CA PRO A 64 4.66 -6.95 4.11
C PRO A 64 3.53 -7.56 4.92
N HIS A 65 3.21 -6.93 6.03
CA HIS A 65 2.00 -7.25 6.78
C HIS A 65 0.84 -6.47 6.17
N LEU A 66 -0.12 -7.16 5.56
CA LEU A 66 -1.37 -6.57 5.09
C LEU A 66 -2.31 -6.41 6.28
N ALA A 67 -2.61 -5.18 6.67
CA ALA A 67 -3.54 -4.88 7.76
C ALA A 67 -5.00 -5.02 7.30
N ILE A 68 -5.38 -4.30 6.24
CA ILE A 68 -6.73 -4.29 5.67
C ILE A 68 -6.70 -3.65 4.28
N ILE A 69 -7.71 -3.93 3.46
CA ILE A 69 -8.07 -3.14 2.28
C ILE A 69 -9.28 -2.29 2.65
N SER A 70 -9.16 -0.98 2.50
CA SER A 70 -10.31 -0.08 2.64
C SER A 70 -10.82 0.36 1.26
N GLY A 71 -12.11 0.66 1.18
CA GLY A 71 -12.77 1.12 -0.04
C GLY A 71 -13.49 2.43 0.20
N ASN A 72 -13.42 3.35 -0.77
CA ASN A 72 -14.07 4.65 -0.72
C ASN A 72 -14.74 4.96 -2.06
N ASP A 73 -16.02 5.31 -2.03
CA ASP A 73 -16.75 5.76 -3.22
C ASP A 73 -16.47 7.24 -3.48
N ILE A 74 -15.72 7.53 -4.53
CA ILE A 74 -15.33 8.89 -4.94
C ILE A 74 -16.14 9.38 -6.17
N GLY A 75 -17.35 8.84 -6.35
CA GLY A 75 -18.32 9.28 -7.35
C GLY A 75 -18.30 8.42 -8.61
N LYS A 76 -17.45 8.76 -9.59
CA LYS A 76 -17.32 7.99 -10.85
C LYS A 76 -16.38 6.78 -10.73
N GLU A 77 -15.61 6.75 -9.65
CA GLU A 77 -14.58 5.77 -9.38
C GLU A 77 -14.72 5.28 -7.94
N ILE A 78 -14.10 4.13 -7.66
CA ILE A 78 -13.93 3.58 -6.32
C ILE A 78 -12.43 3.61 -6.03
N GLU A 79 -12.06 4.17 -4.89
CA GLU A 79 -10.70 4.11 -4.37
C GLU A 79 -10.57 2.88 -3.47
N LEU A 80 -9.62 2.00 -3.79
CA LEU A 80 -9.17 0.93 -2.91
C LEU A 80 -7.82 1.29 -2.34
N ILE A 81 -7.66 1.19 -1.02
CA ILE A 81 -6.40 1.43 -0.32
C ILE A 81 -5.95 0.16 0.37
N TYR A 82 -4.83 -0.37 -0.07
CA TYR A 82 -4.17 -1.52 0.57
C TYR A 82 -3.23 -0.99 1.65
N HIS A 83 -3.55 -1.26 2.91
CA HIS A 83 -2.76 -0.83 4.05
C HIS A 83 -1.75 -1.90 4.44
N PHE A 84 -0.48 -1.64 4.16
CA PHE A 84 0.64 -2.50 4.52
C PHE A 84 1.48 -1.91 5.63
N SER A 85 2.23 -2.77 6.32
CA SER A 85 3.40 -2.35 7.07
C SER A 85 4.62 -3.21 6.79
N ILE A 86 5.78 -2.56 6.81
CA ILE A 86 7.10 -3.19 6.69
C ILE A 86 7.96 -2.78 7.88
N TYR A 87 9.04 -3.52 8.12
CA TYR A 87 9.95 -3.29 9.25
C TYR A 87 9.27 -3.35 10.64
N TYR A 88 8.16 -4.09 10.74
CA TYR A 88 7.52 -4.43 12.00
C TYR A 88 8.40 -5.38 12.83
N GLY A 89 8.08 -5.53 14.11
CA GLY A 89 8.83 -6.37 15.05
C GLY A 89 9.96 -5.65 15.78
N GLU A 90 10.35 -4.46 15.33
CA GLU A 90 11.27 -3.57 16.05
C GLU A 90 10.60 -2.26 16.47
N ARG A 91 10.94 -1.82 17.69
CA ARG A 91 10.32 -0.66 18.31
C ARG A 91 10.62 0.61 17.50
N PHE A 92 9.57 1.28 17.02
CA PHE A 92 9.63 2.54 16.25
C PHE A 92 10.38 2.44 14.91
N LYS A 93 10.46 1.24 14.32
CA LYS A 93 11.03 1.04 12.97
C LYS A 93 9.99 0.78 11.90
N GLU A 94 8.78 0.42 12.30
CA GLU A 94 7.68 0.15 11.38
C GLU A 94 7.37 1.36 10.48
N ILE A 95 7.19 1.07 9.19
CA ILE A 95 6.75 2.04 8.19
C ILE A 95 5.42 1.54 7.64
N SER A 96 4.40 2.38 7.72
CA SER A 96 3.10 2.13 7.09
C SER A 96 3.16 2.54 5.62
N ILE A 97 2.61 1.71 4.74
CA ILE A 97 2.57 1.93 3.30
C ILE A 97 1.13 1.74 2.83
N ASP A 98 0.52 2.82 2.35
CA ASP A 98 -0.80 2.83 1.75
C ASP A 98 -0.64 2.82 0.22
N LEU A 99 -1.07 1.74 -0.45
CA LEU A 99 -1.19 1.72 -1.91
C LEU A 99 -2.63 2.06 -2.30
N SER A 100 -2.85 3.24 -2.86
CA SER A 100 -4.15 3.71 -3.37
C SER A 100 -4.30 3.38 -4.85
N ILE A 101 -5.46 2.84 -5.22
CA ILE A 101 -5.82 2.47 -6.59
C ILE A 101 -7.22 2.99 -6.87
N HIS A 102 -7.39 3.72 -7.97
CA HIS A 102 -8.70 4.18 -8.43
C HIS A 102 -9.22 3.27 -9.54
N LEU A 103 -10.43 2.75 -9.36
CA LEU A 103 -11.11 1.89 -10.32
C LEU A 103 -12.34 2.59 -10.86
N SER A 104 -12.52 2.59 -12.18
CA SER A 104 -13.74 3.14 -12.78
C SER A 104 -14.96 2.29 -12.43
N LYS A 105 -16.09 2.91 -12.06
CA LYS A 105 -17.35 2.16 -11.86
C LYS A 105 -17.88 1.47 -13.13
N LYS A 106 -17.35 1.84 -14.30
CA LYS A 106 -17.64 1.14 -15.56
C LYS A 106 -16.88 -0.19 -15.68
N ASP A 107 -15.80 -0.34 -14.93
CA ASP A 107 -14.92 -1.50 -14.97
C ASP A 107 -14.23 -1.71 -13.61
N ILE A 108 -14.94 -2.33 -12.67
CA ILE A 108 -14.47 -2.59 -11.31
C ILE A 108 -13.77 -3.95 -11.29
N ARG A 109 -12.55 -4.00 -11.83
CA ARG A 109 -11.73 -5.21 -11.84
C ARG A 109 -10.32 -4.91 -11.36
N ILE A 110 -9.81 -5.79 -10.51
CA ILE A 110 -8.45 -5.72 -9.97
C ILE A 110 -7.95 -7.16 -9.72
N PRO A 111 -6.66 -7.46 -9.97
CA PRO A 111 -6.11 -8.78 -9.67
C PRO A 111 -6.07 -9.02 -8.15
N THR A 112 -6.42 -10.24 -7.72
CA THR A 112 -6.17 -10.70 -6.35
C THR A 112 -4.67 -10.78 -6.06
N ILE A 113 -4.28 -10.53 -4.81
CA ILE A 113 -2.91 -10.72 -4.31
C ILE A 113 -2.77 -11.96 -3.42
N THR A 114 -3.79 -12.82 -3.39
CA THR A 114 -3.82 -14.04 -2.54
C THR A 114 -2.73 -15.06 -2.87
N ASP A 115 -2.17 -15.04 -4.08
CA ASP A 115 -1.00 -15.82 -4.47
C ASP A 115 0.30 -15.33 -3.79
N LEU A 116 0.35 -14.06 -3.38
CA LEU A 116 1.47 -13.44 -2.69
C LEU A 116 1.23 -13.38 -1.17
N ILE A 117 0.01 -13.04 -0.77
CA ILE A 117 -0.41 -12.87 0.63
C ILE A 117 -1.75 -13.59 0.79
N PRO A 118 -1.75 -14.88 1.19
CA PRO A 118 -2.98 -15.68 1.31
C PRO A 118 -4.04 -15.06 2.22
N GLY A 119 -3.59 -14.32 3.26
CA GLY A 119 -4.47 -13.61 4.19
C GLY A 119 -5.30 -12.47 3.57
N ALA A 120 -4.97 -12.02 2.36
CA ALA A 120 -5.73 -10.99 1.65
C ALA A 120 -7.16 -11.43 1.32
N GLN A 121 -7.43 -12.74 1.26
CA GLN A 121 -8.70 -13.30 0.81
C GLN A 121 -9.92 -12.77 1.57
N VAL A 122 -9.79 -12.54 2.89
CA VAL A 122 -10.90 -12.07 3.71
C VAL A 122 -11.26 -10.63 3.37
N THR A 123 -10.26 -9.75 3.34
CA THR A 123 -10.46 -8.32 3.07
C THR A 123 -10.80 -8.05 1.59
N GLU A 124 -10.27 -8.84 0.64
CA GLU A 124 -10.69 -8.77 -0.76
C GLU A 124 -12.16 -9.16 -0.94
N ARG A 125 -12.64 -10.17 -0.20
CA ARG A 125 -14.05 -10.57 -0.23
C ARG A 125 -14.96 -9.52 0.40
N GLU A 126 -14.53 -8.91 1.49
CA GLU A 126 -15.24 -7.79 2.10
C GLU A 126 -15.37 -6.62 1.12
N MET A 127 -14.28 -6.24 0.45
CA MET A 127 -14.33 -5.17 -0.55
C MET A 127 -15.23 -5.53 -1.74
N LYS A 128 -15.20 -6.78 -2.19
CA LYS A 128 -16.11 -7.25 -3.25
C LYS A 128 -17.59 -7.16 -2.84
N GLU A 129 -17.92 -7.52 -1.60
CA GLU A 129 -19.29 -7.44 -1.09
C GLU A 129 -19.75 -5.99 -0.94
N MET A 130 -18.85 -5.09 -0.51
CA MET A 130 -19.19 -3.69 -0.20
C MET A 130 -19.13 -2.76 -1.41
N MET A 131 -18.23 -3.01 -2.38
CA MET A 131 -17.90 -2.08 -3.46
C MET A 131 -18.23 -2.64 -4.86
N GLY A 132 -18.57 -3.92 -4.98
CA GLY A 132 -18.85 -4.62 -6.25
C GLY A 132 -17.63 -5.32 -6.84
#